data_AF-A0A6V7LRV6-F1
#
_entry.id   AF-A0A6V7LRV6-F1
#
_cell.length_a   1.000
_cell.length_b   1.000
_cell.length_c   1.000
_cell.angle_alpha   90.00
_cell.angle_beta   90.00
_cell.angle_gamma   90.00
#
_symmetry.space_group_name_H-M   'P 1'
#
loop_
_entity.id
_entity.type
_entity.pdbx_description
1 polymer ?
#
loop_
_entity_poly.entity_id
_entity_poly.type
_entity_poly.pdbx_seq_one_letter_code
_entity_poly.pdbx_strand_id
1 'polypeptide(L)' 'GQGTTSSLATNSTATTSSPNPATTVSTSDPFTEANVKAIETLGFPRADVIAELRRFNGDGNQATAALCAKSLKF' A
#
# COMPACT_ATOMS: atom_id res chain seq x y z
N GLY A 1 43.62 35.21 -3.57
CA GLY A 1 42.33 35.32 -4.27
C GLY A 1 41.22 35.06 -3.28
N GLN A 2 40.24 35.96 -3.20
CA GLN A 2 39.04 35.80 -2.37
C GLN A 2 38.01 34.90 -3.07
N GLY A 3 37.08 34.31 -2.30
CA GLY A 3 35.90 33.63 -2.83
C GLY A 3 34.97 33.08 -1.75
N THR A 4 34.14 33.95 -1.17
CA THR A 4 32.89 33.64 -0.43
C THR A 4 31.77 33.24 -1.39
N THR A 5 30.99 32.19 -1.10
CA THR A 5 29.52 32.18 -1.30
C THR A 5 28.83 31.11 -0.43
N SER A 6 27.89 31.58 0.38
CA SER A 6 26.73 30.89 0.97
C SER A 6 26.07 29.93 -0.04
N SER A 7 25.58 28.76 0.34
CA SER A 7 24.22 28.44 0.85
C SER A 7 24.14 26.90 0.68
N LEU A 8 23.52 26.08 1.52
CA LEU A 8 22.11 26.07 1.86
C LEU A 8 21.99 24.97 2.93
N ALA A 9 21.50 25.31 4.13
CA ALA A 9 21.02 24.29 5.04
C ALA A 9 19.74 23.72 4.42
N THR A 10 19.85 22.63 3.67
CA THR A 10 18.68 21.83 3.28
C THR A 10 18.21 21.11 4.53
N ASN A 11 17.33 21.80 5.26
CA ASN A 11 16.44 21.24 6.26
C ASN A 11 15.45 20.31 5.55
N SER A 12 15.94 19.19 5.02
CA SER A 12 15.10 18.07 4.62
C SER A 12 14.76 17.33 5.90
N THR A 13 13.74 17.84 6.60
CA THR A 13 12.78 16.98 7.29
C THR A 13 12.27 15.98 6.24
N ALA A 14 13.06 14.93 6.00
CA ALA A 14 12.53 13.66 5.57
C ALA A 14 11.67 13.22 6.75
N THR A 15 10.43 13.70 6.76
CA THR A 15 9.33 13.00 7.40
C THR A 15 9.46 11.58 6.87
N THR A 16 10.01 10.70 7.71
CA THR A 16 9.90 9.26 7.58
C THR A 16 8.40 8.96 7.66
N SER A 17 7.70 9.24 6.56
CA SER A 17 6.37 8.75 6.31
C SER A 17 6.60 7.28 6.04
N SER A 18 6.73 6.50 7.12
CA SER A 18 6.75 5.05 7.03
C SER A 18 5.54 4.69 6.17
N PRO A 19 5.75 4.14 4.96
CA PRO A 19 4.63 3.81 4.09
C PRO A 19 3.71 2.92 4.91
N ASN A 20 2.46 3.34 5.12
CA ASN A 20 1.54 2.53 5.89
C ASN A 20 1.47 1.16 5.19
N PRO A 21 1.92 0.07 5.84
CA PRO A 21 2.01 -1.23 5.18
C PRO A 21 0.61 -1.72 4.80
N ALA A 22 -0.43 -1.22 5.47
CA ALA A 22 -1.81 -1.49 5.13
C ALA A 22 -2.21 -0.98 3.73
N THR A 23 -1.65 0.13 3.24
CA THR A 23 -2.08 0.74 1.97
C THR A 23 -1.02 0.66 0.87
N THR A 24 0.20 0.23 1.22
CA THR A 24 1.34 0.17 0.31
C THR A 24 1.55 -1.26 -0.17
N VAL A 25 1.48 -1.47 -1.49
CA VAL A 25 1.90 -2.71 -2.14
C VAL A 25 3.41 -2.67 -2.28
N SER A 26 4.08 -3.65 -1.69
CA SER A 26 5.52 -3.81 -1.78
C SER A 26 5.89 -4.65 -3.00
N THR A 27 7.04 -4.42 -3.61
CA THR A 27 7.54 -5.26 -4.72
C THR A 27 7.83 -6.70 -4.32
N SER A 28 7.92 -6.97 -3.01
CA SER A 28 8.03 -8.33 -2.45
C SER A 28 6.67 -9.00 -2.22
N ASP A 29 5.55 -8.28 -2.41
CA ASP A 29 4.23 -8.87 -2.25
C ASP A 29 3.93 -9.85 -3.39
N PRO A 30 3.20 -10.95 -3.13
CA PRO A 30 2.85 -11.95 -4.14
C PRO A 30 1.73 -11.50 -5.09
N PHE A 31 1.37 -10.22 -5.07
CA PHE A 31 0.32 -9.60 -5.89
C PHE A 31 0.77 -8.24 -6.39
N THR A 32 0.07 -7.74 -7.41
CA THR A 32 0.35 -6.44 -8.00
C THR A 32 -0.70 -5.41 -7.61
N GLU A 33 -0.40 -4.13 -7.86
CA GLU A 33 -1.40 -3.06 -7.70
C GLU A 33 -2.63 -3.26 -8.60
N ALA A 34 -2.50 -3.96 -9.74
CA ALA A 34 -3.64 -4.33 -10.58
C ALA A 34 -4.62 -5.24 -9.84
N ASN A 35 -4.13 -6.22 -9.07
CA ASN A 35 -4.97 -7.09 -8.25
C ASN A 35 -5.69 -6.29 -7.16
N VAL A 36 -4.99 -5.36 -6.51
CA VAL A 36 -5.58 -4.48 -5.51
C VAL A 36 -6.70 -3.64 -6.14
N LYS A 37 -6.41 -2.97 -7.27
CA LYS A 37 -7.38 -2.15 -8.01
C LYS A 37 -8.62 -2.92 -8.45
N ALA A 38 -8.45 -4.17 -8.90
CA ALA A 38 -9.55 -5.03 -9.33
C ALA A 38 -10.54 -5.28 -8.19
N ILE A 39 -10.03 -5.55 -6.99
CA ILE A 39 -10.85 -5.82 -5.80
C ILE A 39 -11.38 -4.53 -5.18
N GLU A 40 -10.60 -3.44 -5.20
CA GLU A 40 -11.06 -2.09 -4.82
C GLU A 40 -12.28 -1.65 -5.66
N THR A 41 -12.33 -2.02 -6.95
CA THR A 41 -13.46 -1.73 -7.84
C THR A 41 -14.75 -2.42 -7.42
N LEU A 42 -14.66 -3.51 -6.65
CA LEU A 42 -15.83 -4.19 -6.07
C LEU A 42 -16.40 -3.46 -4.84
N GLY A 43 -15.73 -2.39 -4.38
CA GLY A 43 -16.16 -1.57 -3.25
C GLY A 43 -15.46 -1.90 -1.92
N PHE A 44 -14.41 -2.73 -1.95
CA PHE A 44 -13.62 -3.04 -0.76
C PHE A 44 -12.52 -2.00 -0.54
N PRO A 45 -12.24 -1.59 0.72
CA PRO A 45 -11.20 -0.61 1.00
C PRO A 45 -9.81 -1.22 0.77
N ARG A 46 -8.91 -0.44 0.16
CA ARG A 46 -7.53 -0.83 -0.17
C ARG A 46 -6.81 -1.57 0.95
N ALA A 47 -6.97 -1.10 2.18
CA ALA A 47 -6.30 -1.65 3.34
C ALA A 47 -6.71 -3.10 3.62
N ASP A 48 -8.01 -3.40 3.55
CA ASP A 48 -8.50 -4.77 3.70
C ASP A 48 -8.08 -5.61 2.49
N VAL A 49 -8.13 -5.06 1.28
CA VAL A 49 -7.71 -5.76 0.06
C VAL A 49 -6.26 -6.22 0.13
N ILE A 50 -5.34 -5.34 0.53
CA ILE A 50 -3.91 -5.66 0.68
C ILE A 50 -3.71 -6.67 1.81
N ALA A 51 -4.40 -6.53 2.94
CA ALA A 51 -4.30 -7.47 4.04
C ALA A 51 -4.76 -8.87 3.63
N GLU A 52 -5.88 -8.98 2.93
CA GLU A 52 -6.42 -10.26 2.46
C GLU A 52 -5.56 -10.86 1.35
N LEU A 53 -5.09 -10.06 0.37
CA LEU A 53 -4.16 -10.54 -0.65
C LEU A 53 -2.86 -11.07 -0.03
N ARG A 54 -2.30 -10.40 0.98
CA ARG A 54 -1.12 -10.93 1.71
C ARG A 54 -1.43 -12.25 2.40
N ARG A 55 -2.60 -12.35 3.03
CA ARG A 55 -3.04 -13.55 3.76
C ARG A 55 -3.27 -14.74 2.83
N PHE A 56 -3.75 -14.51 1.61
CA PHE A 56 -4.01 -15.54 0.61
C PHE A 56 -2.88 -15.67 -0.43
N ASN A 57 -1.66 -15.20 -0.10
CA ASN A 57 -0.49 -15.32 -0.98
C ASN A 57 -0.71 -14.76 -2.40
N GLY A 58 -1.42 -13.62 -2.49
CA GLY A 58 -1.70 -12.89 -3.70
C GLY A 58 -2.88 -13.41 -4.52
N ASP A 59 -3.60 -14.41 -4.01
CA ASP A 59 -4.76 -15.00 -4.68
C ASP A 59 -5.96 -14.04 -4.63
N GLY A 60 -6.23 -13.39 -5.77
CA GLY A 60 -7.30 -12.40 -5.89
C GLY A 60 -8.70 -12.98 -5.72
N ASN A 61 -8.91 -14.25 -6.13
CA ASN A 61 -10.21 -14.90 -5.99
C ASN A 61 -10.50 -15.19 -4.52
N GLN A 62 -9.53 -15.75 -3.79
CA GLN A 62 -9.68 -16.03 -2.36
C GLN A 62 -9.77 -14.76 -1.52
N ALA A 63 -8.95 -13.75 -1.83
CA ALA A 63 -9.03 -12.44 -1.17
C ALA A 63 -10.42 -11.81 -1.35
N THR A 64 -10.96 -11.83 -2.58
CA THR A 64 -12.31 -11.30 -2.85
C THR A 64 -13.39 -12.10 -2.12
N ALA A 65 -13.31 -13.43 -2.14
CA ALA A 65 -14.27 -14.28 -1.44
C ALA A 65 -14.24 -14.05 0.07
N ALA A 66 -13.05 -13.91 0.66
CA ALA A 66 -12.88 -13.62 2.08
C ALA A 66 -13.39 -12.23 2.47
N LEU A 67 -13.13 -11.20 1.64
CA LEU A 67 -13.68 -9.86 1.84
C LEU A 67 -15.21 -9.85 1.76
N CYS A 68 -15.78 -10.58 0.80
CA CYS A 68 -17.22 -10.76 0.68
C CYS A 68 -17.80 -11.46 1.91
N ALA A 69 -17.16 -12.54 2.37
CA ALA A 69 -17.53 -13.26 3.60
C ALA A 69 -17.40 -12.41 4.86
N LYS A 70 -16.40 -11.53 4.95
CA LYS A 70 -16.20 -10.57 6.05
C LYS A 70 -17.28 -9.49 6.08
N SER A 71 -17.78 -9.09 4.91
CA SER A 71 -18.89 -8.14 4.77
C SER A 71 -20.27 -8.77 4.96
N LEU A 72 -20.38 -10.10 4.86
CA LEU A 72 -21.59 -10.86 5.22
C LEU A 72 -21.79 -10.86 6.74
N LYS A 73 -22.37 -9.77 7.26
CA LYS A 73 -22.93 -9.70 8.62
C LYS A 73 -24.30 -10.38 8.60
N PHE A 74 -24.38 -11.55 9.22
CA PHE A 74 -25.64 -12.20 9.61
C PHE A 74 -26.02 -11.82 11.04
#